data_AF-A0A963EGD5-F1
#
_entry.id   AF-A0A963EGD5-F1
#
_cell.length_a   1.000
_cell.length_b   1.000
_cell.length_c   1.000
_cell.angle_alpha   90.00
_cell.angle_beta   90.00
_cell.angle_gamma   90.00
#
_symmetry.space_group_name_H-M   'P 1'
#
loop_
_entity.id
_entity.type
_entity.pdbx_description
1 polymer ?
#
loop_
_entity_poly.entity_id
_entity_poly.type
_entity_poly.pdbx_seq_one_letter_code
_entity_poly.pdbx_strand_id
1 'polypeptide(L)'
;MAGARQRRRLEGDHSIRFATTAREPVLSKPPRARLDQLLVERGLAESRSRAQALIMAGAVFSGEQRLDKPGTRVVADIDLRLKDSGPGWVSRGALKLIEGLDRFDIDVAGLVAIDVGASTGGFT
;
A
#
# COMPACT_ATOMS: atom_id res chain seq x y z
N MET A 1 -54.70 -62.75 29.06
CA MET A 1 -53.71 -63.65 29.67
C MET A 1 -52.50 -63.74 28.75
N ALA A 2 -51.36 -63.27 29.26
CA ALA A 2 -49.95 -63.42 28.88
C ALA A 2 -49.53 -63.95 27.48
N GLY A 3 -48.51 -63.29 26.91
CA GLY A 3 -47.70 -63.87 25.83
C GLY A 3 -46.61 -62.94 25.29
N ALA A 4 -45.54 -62.76 26.05
CA ALA A 4 -44.31 -62.10 25.60
C ALA A 4 -43.73 -62.78 24.35
N ARG A 5 -43.34 -61.99 23.34
CA ARG A 5 -42.47 -62.44 22.25
C ARG A 5 -41.29 -61.50 22.07
N GLN A 6 -40.15 -62.16 21.91
CA GLN A 6 -38.80 -61.67 22.05
C GLN A 6 -38.21 -61.31 20.67
N ARG A 7 -37.43 -60.22 20.63
CA ARG A 7 -36.42 -59.75 19.64
C ARG A 7 -36.85 -59.52 18.18
N ARG A 8 -36.51 -58.33 17.69
CA ARG A 8 -35.39 -58.20 16.73
C ARG A 8 -34.82 -56.78 16.74
N ARG A 9 -33.50 -56.73 16.96
CA ARG A 9 -32.61 -55.59 16.76
C ARG A 9 -32.57 -55.31 15.26
N LEU A 10 -32.87 -54.08 14.85
CA LEU A 10 -32.55 -53.56 13.53
C LEU A 10 -31.82 -52.23 13.74
N GLU A 11 -30.50 -52.29 13.56
CA GLU A 11 -29.63 -51.12 13.43
C GLU A 11 -30.01 -50.41 12.13
N GLY A 12 -30.49 -49.17 12.23
CA GLY A 12 -30.77 -48.29 11.10
C GLY A 12 -29.78 -47.14 11.13
N ASP A 13 -28.70 -47.28 10.37
CA ASP A 13 -27.71 -46.24 10.07
C ASP A 13 -28.38 -45.05 9.37
N HIS A 14 -28.71 -44.01 10.14
CA HIS A 14 -29.14 -42.71 9.61
C HIS A 14 -27.91 -41.80 9.44
N SER A 15 -27.06 -42.14 8.47
CA SER A 15 -26.08 -41.20 7.94
C SER A 15 -26.79 -40.21 7.00
N ILE A 16 -27.32 -39.12 7.59
CA ILE A 16 -27.79 -37.96 6.83
C ILE A 16 -26.54 -37.31 6.21
N ARG A 17 -26.22 -37.69 4.97
CA ARG A 17 -25.17 -37.04 4.18
C ARG A 17 -25.68 -35.67 3.75
N PHE A 18 -25.28 -34.62 4.48
CA PHE A 18 -25.37 -33.26 3.98
C PHE A 18 -24.41 -33.13 2.81
N ALA A 19 -24.94 -33.16 1.59
CA ALA A 19 -24.19 -32.76 0.41
C ALA A 19 -23.88 -31.25 0.54
N THR A 20 -22.68 -30.93 1.02
CA THR A 20 -22.10 -29.60 0.87
C THR A 20 -21.96 -29.33 -0.63
N THR A 21 -22.95 -28.68 -1.21
CA THR A 21 -22.74 -27.95 -2.46
C THR A 21 -21.76 -26.85 -2.12
N ALA A 22 -20.53 -26.98 -2.59
CA ALA A 22 -19.59 -25.87 -2.61
C ALA A 22 -20.27 -24.72 -3.36
N ARG A 23 -20.60 -23.64 -2.65
CA ARG A 23 -21.05 -22.40 -3.29
C ARG A 23 -19.92 -21.96 -4.21
N GLU A 24 -20.19 -21.86 -5.51
CA GLU A 24 -19.25 -21.21 -6.42
C GLU A 24 -18.91 -19.82 -5.87
N PRO A 25 -17.62 -19.43 -5.88
CA PRO A 25 -17.26 -18.09 -5.45
C PRO A 25 -17.93 -17.11 -6.42
N VAL A 26 -18.96 -16.43 -5.93
CA VAL A 26 -19.52 -15.25 -6.60
C VAL A 26 -18.32 -14.33 -6.85
N LEU A 27 -18.01 -14.06 -8.12
CA LEU A 27 -16.97 -13.11 -8.52
C LEU A 27 -17.35 -11.74 -7.97
N SER A 28 -16.93 -11.47 -6.74
CA SER A 28 -17.18 -10.22 -6.06
C SER A 28 -16.33 -9.16 -6.74
N LYS A 29 -16.95 -8.00 -7.00
CA LYS A 29 -16.26 -6.87 -7.60
C LYS A 29 -14.96 -6.59 -6.81
N PRO A 30 -13.81 -6.43 -7.46
CA PRO A 30 -12.55 -6.27 -6.76
C PRO A 30 -12.63 -5.06 -5.82
N PRO A 31 -12.07 -5.18 -4.60
CA PRO A 31 -12.17 -4.14 -3.59
C PRO A 31 -11.62 -2.82 -4.13
N ARG A 32 -12.25 -1.71 -3.73
CA ARG A 32 -11.82 -0.36 -4.13
C ARG A 32 -11.36 0.42 -2.91
N ALA A 33 -10.20 1.05 -3.03
CA ALA A 33 -9.59 1.87 -1.98
C ALA A 33 -9.32 3.28 -2.49
N ARG A 34 -9.17 4.25 -1.58
CA ARG A 34 -8.72 5.60 -1.97
C ARG A 34 -7.27 5.54 -2.43
N LEU A 35 -6.92 6.30 -3.46
CA LEU A 35 -5.57 6.35 -4.00
C LEU A 35 -4.53 6.74 -2.95
N ASP A 36 -4.79 7.77 -2.13
CA ASP A 36 -3.87 8.19 -1.06
C ASP A 36 -3.64 7.11 0.00
N GLN A 37 -4.70 6.36 0.34
CA GLN A 37 -4.62 5.22 1.25
C GLN A 37 -3.79 4.09 0.64
N LEU A 38 -4.04 3.76 -0.64
CA LEU A 38 -3.40 2.66 -1.34
C LEU A 38 -1.89 2.88 -1.52
N LEU A 39 -1.44 4.13 -1.71
CA LEU A 39 -0.01 4.45 -1.75
C LEU A 39 0.69 4.18 -0.41
N VAL A 40 0.02 4.43 0.72
CA VAL A 40 0.57 4.15 2.05
C VAL A 40 0.59 2.65 2.33
N GLU A 41 -0.52 1.97 2.06
CA GLU A 41 -0.65 0.52 2.27
C GLU A 41 0.37 -0.29 1.47
N ARG A 42 0.77 0.21 0.29
CA ARG A 42 1.79 -0.40 -0.56
C ARG A 42 3.21 0.09 -0.31
N GLY A 43 3.44 0.93 0.71
CA GLY A 43 4.76 1.45 1.04
C GLY A 43 5.35 2.44 0.02
N LEU A 44 4.54 2.96 -0.91
CA LEU A 44 4.94 3.99 -1.87
C LEU A 44 4.96 5.39 -1.24
N ALA A 45 4.34 5.56 -0.07
CA ALA A 45 4.40 6.78 0.72
C ALA A 45 4.39 6.44 2.21
N GLU A 46 5.18 7.17 3.00
CA GLU A 46 5.30 6.95 4.46
C GLU A 46 4.05 7.36 5.24
N SER A 47 3.22 8.23 4.67
CA SER A 47 2.02 8.75 5.33
C SER A 47 0.98 9.22 4.31
N ARG A 48 -0.27 9.34 4.75
CA ARG A 48 -1.37 9.83 3.89
C ARG A 48 -1.15 11.26 3.41
N SER A 49 -0.53 12.12 4.21
CA SER A 49 -0.18 13.49 3.80
C SER A 49 0.90 13.48 2.72
N ARG A 50 1.94 12.63 2.86
CA ARG A 50 2.97 12.46 1.83
C ARG A 50 2.38 11.91 0.53
N ALA A 51 1.49 10.92 0.62
CA ALA A 51 0.78 10.37 -0.52
C ALA A 51 -0.03 11.43 -1.27
N GLN A 52 -0.81 12.25 -0.55
CA GLN A 52 -1.56 13.36 -1.15
C GLN A 52 -0.64 14.36 -1.85
N ALA A 53 0.49 14.72 -1.24
CA ALA A 53 1.48 15.61 -1.84
C ALA A 53 2.07 15.03 -3.14
N LEU A 54 2.40 13.73 -3.18
CA LEU A 54 2.90 13.05 -4.39
C LEU A 54 1.87 13.05 -5.51
N ILE A 55 0.61 12.76 -5.19
CA ILE A 55 -0.50 12.77 -6.15
C ILE A 55 -0.69 14.18 -6.72
N MET A 56 -0.73 15.20 -5.86
CA MET A 56 -0.92 16.60 -6.27
C MET A 56 0.28 17.15 -7.05
N ALA A 57 1.49 16.66 -6.76
CA ALA A 57 2.69 16.96 -7.54
C ALA A 57 2.71 16.26 -8.91
N GLY A 58 1.71 15.44 -9.22
CA GLY A 58 1.63 14.70 -10.48
C GLY A 58 2.68 13.60 -10.59
N ALA A 59 3.14 13.07 -9.45
CA ALA A 59 4.18 12.06 -9.37
C ALA A 59 3.64 10.62 -9.32
N VAL A 60 2.33 10.40 -9.45
CA VAL A 60 1.71 9.07 -9.31
C VAL A 60 1.09 8.64 -10.63
N PHE A 61 1.39 7.42 -11.06
CA PHE A 61 0.97 6.87 -12.35
C PHE A 61 0.46 5.43 -12.23
N SER A 62 -0.42 5.05 -13.16
CA SER A 62 -0.81 3.67 -13.47
C SER A 62 -0.52 3.45 -14.96
N GLY A 63 0.52 2.69 -15.30
CA GLY A 63 1.05 2.70 -16.67
C GLY A 63 1.45 4.12 -17.11
N GLU A 64 0.88 4.62 -18.20
CA GLU A 64 1.10 5.99 -18.71
C GLU A 64 0.12 7.03 -18.14
N GLN A 65 -0.95 6.59 -17.46
CA GLN A 65 -1.96 7.48 -16.93
C GLN A 65 -1.49 8.11 -15.61
N ARG A 66 -1.41 9.45 -15.58
CA ARG A 66 -1.19 10.21 -14.35
C ARG A 66 -2.46 10.22 -13.50
N LEU A 67 -2.32 9.93 -12.21
CA LEU A 67 -3.39 10.02 -11.22
C LEU A 67 -3.20 11.27 -10.36
N ASP A 68 -4.18 12.18 -10.36
CA ASP A 68 -4.05 13.54 -9.83
C ASP A 68 -5.01 13.87 -8.67
N LYS A 69 -5.90 12.96 -8.32
CA LYS A 69 -6.95 13.16 -7.29
C LYS A 69 -6.78 12.16 -6.15
N PRO A 70 -6.36 12.61 -4.95
CA PRO A 70 -6.09 11.71 -3.82
C PRO A 70 -7.30 10.89 -3.35
N GLY A 71 -8.49 11.49 -3.38
CA GLY A 71 -9.72 10.85 -2.94
C GLY A 71 -10.32 9.86 -3.95
N THR A 72 -9.72 9.69 -5.14
CA THR A 72 -10.26 8.79 -6.17
C THR A 72 -10.23 7.35 -5.67
N ARG A 73 -11.37 6.66 -5.78
CA ARG A 73 -11.46 5.22 -5.49
C ARG A 73 -11.02 4.41 -6.70
N VAL A 74 -9.87 3.75 -6.57
CA VAL A 74 -9.28 2.88 -7.59
C VAL A 74 -9.42 1.42 -7.18
N VAL A 75 -9.25 0.49 -8.11
CA VAL A 75 -9.24 -0.94 -7.80
C VAL A 75 -7.99 -1.24 -6.98
N ALA A 76 -8.10 -2.06 -5.93
CA ALA A 76 -7.03 -2.29 -4.97
C ALA A 76 -5.80 -3.00 -5.56
N ASP A 77 -5.90 -3.57 -6.75
CA ASP A 77 -4.84 -4.25 -7.50
C ASP A 77 -4.26 -3.42 -8.66
N ILE A 78 -4.75 -2.18 -8.86
CA ILE A 78 -4.28 -1.29 -9.94
C ILE A 78 -2.75 -1.14 -9.91
N ASP A 79 -2.09 -1.12 -11.05
CA ASP A 79 -0.66 -0.79 -11.09
C ASP A 79 -0.43 0.64 -10.56
N LEU A 80 0.55 0.81 -9.67
CA LEU A 80 0.91 2.12 -9.13
C LEU A 80 2.43 2.26 -9.13
N ARG A 81 2.89 3.32 -9.78
CA ARG A 81 4.29 3.72 -9.78
C ARG A 81 4.42 5.19 -9.42
N LEU A 82 5.51 5.52 -8.75
CA LEU A 82 5.94 6.90 -8.63
C LEU A 82 6.76 7.27 -9.87
N LYS A 83 6.65 8.52 -10.30
CA LYS A 83 7.61 9.09 -11.23
C LYS A 83 8.97 9.04 -10.55
N ASP A 84 9.96 8.48 -11.23
CA ASP A 84 11.35 8.59 -10.80
C ASP A 84 11.69 10.08 -10.67
N SER A 85 11.71 10.57 -9.44
CA SER A 85 12.58 11.68 -9.09
C SER A 85 13.97 11.09 -9.27
N GLY A 86 14.65 11.42 -10.37
CA GLY A 86 16.00 10.92 -10.65
C GLY A 86 16.93 11.08 -9.44
N PRO A 87 18.16 10.53 -9.50
CA PRO A 87 19.09 10.58 -8.36
C PRO A 87 19.23 12.03 -7.89
N GLY A 88 18.67 12.34 -6.74
CA GLY A 88 18.34 13.72 -6.42
C GLY A 88 17.86 13.89 -5.01
N TRP A 89 18.13 15.08 -4.50
CA TRP A 89 17.95 15.45 -3.12
C TRP A 89 16.48 15.65 -2.76
N VAL A 90 16.14 15.33 -1.51
CA VAL A 90 14.77 15.39 -0.94
C VAL A 90 14.16 16.79 -0.92
N SER A 91 14.95 17.85 -1.21
CA SER A 91 14.43 19.19 -1.50
C SER A 91 15.38 20.00 -2.39
N ARG A 92 14.89 21.13 -2.92
CA ARG A 92 15.72 22.16 -3.58
C ARG A 92 16.72 22.83 -2.64
N GLY A 93 16.62 22.59 -1.33
CA GLY A 93 17.58 23.07 -0.36
C GLY A 93 18.99 22.55 -0.64
N ALA A 94 19.13 21.26 -0.95
CA ALA A 94 20.43 20.65 -1.24
C ALA A 94 21.20 21.38 -2.34
N LEU A 95 20.48 21.79 -3.40
CA LEU A 95 21.08 22.51 -4.52
C LEU A 95 21.70 23.84 -4.09
N LYS A 96 21.14 24.49 -3.07
CA LYS A 96 21.71 25.72 -2.50
C LYS A 96 22.96 25.43 -1.68
N LEU A 97 22.94 24.34 -0.91
CA LEU A 97 24.11 23.94 -0.13
C LEU A 97 25.27 23.54 -1.05
N ILE A 98 25.01 22.70 -2.05
CA ILE A 98 26.01 22.27 -3.04
C ILE A 98 26.63 23.47 -3.74
N GLU A 99 25.81 24.37 -4.30
CA GLU A 99 26.31 25.60 -4.93
C GLU A 99 27.12 26.47 -3.94
N GLY A 100 26.69 26.55 -2.68
CA GLY A 100 27.43 27.27 -1.64
C GLY A 100 28.80 26.64 -1.38
N LEU A 101 28.86 25.33 -1.17
CA LEU A 101 30.11 24.60 -0.94
C LEU A 101 31.07 24.74 -2.13
N ASP A 102 30.56 24.57 -3.35
CA ASP A 102 31.34 24.70 -4.59
C ASP A 102 31.85 26.14 -4.76
N ARG A 103 30.99 27.14 -4.57
CA ARG A 103 31.34 28.55 -4.77
C ARG A 103 32.35 29.07 -3.76
N PHE A 104 32.34 28.53 -2.54
CA PHE A 104 33.26 28.91 -1.47
C PHE A 104 34.44 27.95 -1.30
N ASP A 105 34.55 26.92 -2.16
CA ASP A 105 35.61 25.90 -2.12
C ASP A 105 35.74 25.24 -0.74
N ILE A 106 34.61 24.83 -0.17
CA ILE A 106 34.54 24.21 1.16
C ILE A 106 34.44 22.69 1.00
N ASP A 107 35.54 21.99 1.31
CA ASP A 107 35.52 20.53 1.46
C ASP A 107 34.98 20.15 2.85
N VAL A 108 33.90 19.37 2.85
CA VAL A 108 33.24 18.88 4.07
C VAL A 108 33.57 17.41 4.38
N ALA A 109 34.42 16.77 3.57
CA ALA A 109 34.77 15.37 3.74
C ALA A 109 35.41 15.11 5.12
N GLY A 110 34.83 14.15 5.85
CA GLY A 110 35.33 13.75 7.17
C GLY A 110 35.02 14.74 8.30
N LEU A 111 34.28 15.82 8.03
CA LEU A 111 33.88 16.77 9.07
C LEU A 111 32.62 16.30 9.80
N VAL A 112 32.53 16.65 11.08
CA VAL A 112 31.28 16.56 11.84
C VAL A 112 30.51 17.86 11.63
N ALA A 113 29.33 17.76 11.01
CA ALA A 113 28.45 18.90 10.73
C ALA A 113 27.14 18.80 11.51
N ILE A 114 26.48 19.96 11.69
CA ILE A 114 25.15 20.06 12.27
C ILE A 114 24.22 20.77 11.28
N ASP A 115 23.11 20.11 10.92
CA ASP A 115 22.04 20.71 10.10
C ASP A 115 21.01 21.39 11.01
N VAL A 116 21.21 22.70 11.24
CA VAL A 116 20.29 23.50 12.05
C VAL A 116 19.11 23.94 11.19
N GLY A 117 17.91 23.44 11.52
CA GLY A 117 16.71 23.71 10.75
C GLY A 117 16.39 22.64 9.70
N ALA A 118 16.95 21.44 9.85
CA ALA A 118 16.64 20.26 9.05
C ALA A 118 15.11 20.01 9.03
N SER A 119 14.46 20.39 7.93
CA SER A 119 13.04 20.14 7.70
C SER A 119 12.87 18.76 7.05
N THR A 120 12.71 18.69 5.74
CA THR A 120 12.63 17.42 5.01
C THR A 120 14.01 16.80 4.75
N GLY A 121 15.07 17.24 5.43
CA GLY A 121 16.44 16.71 5.27
C GLY A 121 17.16 17.17 4.01
N GLY A 122 16.83 18.36 3.50
CA GLY A 122 17.41 18.85 2.25
C GLY A 122 18.90 19.20 2.29
N PHE A 123 19.46 19.48 3.46
CA PHE A 123 20.87 19.86 3.65
C PHE A 123 21.68 18.73 4.31
N THR A 124 21.01 17.64 4.70
CA THR A 124 21.58 16.44 5.30
C THR A 124 21.83 15.40 4.21
#